data_AF-A0A959LT31-F1
#
_entry.id   AF-A0A959LT31-F1
#
_cell.length_a   1.000
_cell.length_b   1.000
_cell.length_c   1.000
_cell.angle_alpha   90.00
_cell.angle_beta   90.00
_cell.angle_gamma   90.00
#
_symmetry.space_group_name_H-M   'P 1'
#
loop_
_entity.id
_entity.type
_entity.pdbx_description
1 polymer ?
#
loop_
_entity_poly.entity_id
_entity_poly.type
_entity_poly.pdbx_seq_one_letter_code
_entity_poly.pdbx_strand_id
1 'polypeptide(L)' 'MGNPLYEIEFTADCDKGTINIPSKSITVSTSMGLRTYTVSGTGTFDFKTKELSIDYTVKTPDNNTYEYVLSGDIAI' A
#
# COMPACT_ATOMS: atom_id res chain seq x y z
N MET A 1 -20.76 1.80 -8.76
CA MET A 1 -20.21 2.24 -7.46
C MET A 1 -18.71 2.31 -7.63
N GLY A 2 -18.10 3.50 -7.48
CA GLY A 2 -16.65 3.65 -7.60
C GLY A 2 -15.95 3.13 -6.36
N ASN A 3 -14.79 2.50 -6.54
CA ASN A 3 -13.95 2.07 -5.43
C ASN A 3 -13.44 3.34 -4.72
N PRO A 4 -13.63 3.48 -3.39
CA PRO A 4 -13.04 4.60 -2.67
C PRO A 4 -11.52 4.54 -2.82
N LEU A 5 -10.95 5.62 -3.36
CA LEU A 5 -9.50 5.80 -3.42
C LEU A 5 -9.02 6.19 -2.02
N TYR A 6 -8.11 5.41 -1.45
CA TYR A 6 -7.47 5.70 -0.18
C TYR A 6 -6.01 6.04 -0.41
N GLU A 7 -5.60 7.21 0.05
CA GLU A 7 -4.21 7.63 0.01
C GLU A 7 -3.45 7.03 1.20
N ILE A 8 -2.42 6.24 0.89
CA ILE A 8 -1.55 5.63 1.89
C ILE A 8 -0.21 6.35 1.82
N GLU A 9 0.03 7.20 2.81
CA GLU A 9 1.35 7.78 3.03
C GLU A 9 2.33 6.70 3.45
N PHE A 10 3.49 6.68 2.82
CA PHE A 10 4.60 5.77 3.12
C PHE A 10 5.88 6.57 3.36
N THR A 11 6.83 5.94 4.04
CA THR A 11 8.15 6.54 4.26
C THR A 11 9.18 5.80 3.40
N ALA A 12 9.94 6.57 2.63
CA ALA A 12 11.09 6.06 1.89
C ALA A 12 12.37 6.42 2.65
N ASP A 13 13.21 5.41 2.93
CA ASP A 13 14.60 5.62 3.33
C ASP A 13 15.41 5.81 2.04
N CYS A 14 15.66 7.08 1.71
CA CYS A 14 16.32 7.47 0.47
C CYS A 14 17.77 6.99 0.37
N ASP A 15 18.45 6.72 1.49
CA ASP A 15 19.84 6.23 1.47
C ASP A 15 19.91 4.73 1.16
N LYS A 16 18.84 4.00 1.47
CA LYS A 16 18.78 2.54 1.30
C LYS A 16 17.92 2.08 0.14
N GLY A 17 17.23 2.99 -0.56
CA GLY A 17 16.26 2.65 -1.60
C GLY A 17 15.15 1.73 -1.08
N THR A 18 14.85 1.81 0.22
CA THR A 18 13.85 0.96 0.87
C THR A 18 12.62 1.79 1.20
N ILE A 19 11.46 1.27 0.85
CA ILE A 19 10.16 1.87 1.18
C ILE A 19 9.47 1.00 2.21
N ASN A 20 8.93 1.64 3.24
CA ASN A 20 8.15 0.95 4.25
C ASN A 20 6.75 1.57 4.34
N ILE A 21 5.74 0.73 4.18
CA ILE A 21 4.34 1.07 4.39
C ILE A 21 3.96 0.52 5.77
N PRO A 22 3.93 1.36 6.81
CA PRO A 22 3.54 0.90 8.14
C PRO A 22 2.10 0.38 8.11
N SER A 23 1.80 -0.58 8.98
CA SER A 23 0.46 -1.13 9.11
C SER A 23 -0.54 -0.02 9.43
N LYS A 24 -1.50 0.20 8.54
CA LYS A 24 -2.52 1.24 8.64
C LYS A 24 -3.90 0.63 8.53
N SER A 25 -4.79 1.00 9.46
CA SER A 25 -6.19 0.57 9.44
C SER A 25 -7.05 1.60 8.72
N ILE A 26 -7.83 1.14 7.74
CA ILE A 26 -8.73 1.95 6.91
C ILE A 26 -10.15 1.46 7.17
N THR A 27 -11.01 2.34 7.67
CA THR A 27 -12.43 2.02 7.89
C THR A 27 -13.26 2.59 6.75
N VAL A 28 -14.03 1.71 6.12
CA VAL A 28 -14.85 1.98 4.93
C VAL A 28 -16.32 1.79 5.29
N SER A 29 -17.15 2.77 4.97
CA SER A 29 -18.61 2.62 5.03
C SER A 29 -19.10 1.85 3.81
N THR A 30 -19.67 0.68 4.03
CA THR A 30 -20.26 -0.17 2.97
C THR A 30 -21.78 -0.27 3.16
N SER A 31 -22.49 -0.81 2.17
CA SER A 31 -23.92 -1.15 2.30
C SER A 31 -24.19 -2.17 3.43
N MET A 32 -23.17 -2.90 3.88
CA MET A 32 -23.24 -3.86 4.99
C MET A 32 -22.77 -3.27 6.34
N GLY A 33 -22.51 -1.96 6.39
CA GLY A 33 -21.96 -1.28 7.58
C GLY A 33 -20.47 -0.93 7.46
N LEU A 34 -19.89 -0.48 8.57
CA LEU A 34 -18.46 -0.13 8.65
C LEU A 34 -17.60 -1.39 8.60
N ARG A 35 -16.59 -1.40 7.73
CA ARG A 35 -15.60 -2.46 7.58
C ARG A 35 -14.20 -1.89 7.72
N THR A 36 -13.37 -2.53 8.54
CA THR A 36 -11.96 -2.12 8.75
C THR A 36 -11.02 -3.06 8.01
N TYR A 37 -10.17 -2.48 7.17
CA TYR A 37 -9.13 -3.16 6.43
C TYR A 37 -7.77 -2.74 6.99
N THR A 38 -6.79 -3.63 6.98
CA THR A 38 -5.42 -3.31 7.38
C THR A 38 -4.53 -3.43 6.16
N VAL A 39 -3.79 -2.36 5.86
CA VAL A 39 -2.82 -2.35 4.76
C VAL A 39 -1.42 -2.23 5.34
N SER A 40 -0.50 -3.05 4.85
CA SER A 40 0.91 -2.99 5.22
C SER A 40 1.77 -3.49 4.08
N GLY A 41 3.00 -3.00 3.95
CA GLY A 41 3.84 -3.37 2.82
C GLY A 41 5.26 -2.87 2.94
N THR A 42 6.08 -3.33 2.02
CA THR A 42 7.47 -2.92 1.86
C THR A 42 7.76 -2.80 0.38
N GLY A 43 8.72 -1.96 0.04
CA GLY A 43 9.12 -1.81 -1.34
C GLY A 43 10.57 -1.43 -1.47
N THR A 44 11.00 -1.34 -2.71
CA THR A 44 12.30 -0.86 -3.11
C THR A 44 12.15 0.22 -4.17
N PHE A 45 13.07 1.16 -4.16
CA PHE A 45 13.23 2.17 -5.19
C PHE A 45 14.68 2.15 -5.68
N ASP A 46 14.87 1.95 -6.98
CA ASP A 46 16.17 2.05 -7.62
C ASP A 46 16.33 3.47 -8.19
N PHE A 47 17.25 4.25 -7.60
CA PHE A 47 17.53 5.62 -8.04
C PHE A 47 18.21 5.71 -9.42
N LYS A 48 18.90 4.65 -9.86
CA LYS A 48 19.57 4.62 -11.17
C LYS A 48 18.57 4.37 -12.28
N THR A 49 17.67 3.40 -12.09
CA THR A 49 16.66 3.05 -13.10
C THR A 49 15.36 3.82 -12.95
N LYS A 50 15.16 4.48 -11.80
CA LYS A 50 13.91 5.14 -11.39
C LYS A 50 12.73 4.18 -11.24
N GLU A 51 13.00 2.89 -11.05
CA GLU A 51 11.99 1.86 -10.87
C GLU A 51 11.55 1.78 -9.41
N LEU A 52 10.23 1.75 -9.22
CA LEU A 52 9.55 1.50 -7.96
C LEU A 52 8.94 0.09 -7.99
N SER A 53 9.13 -0.66 -6.91
CA SER A 53 8.38 -1.88 -6.64
C SER A 53 7.91 -1.88 -5.19
N ILE A 54 6.61 -2.06 -4.96
CA ILE A 54 6.03 -2.13 -3.62
C ILE A 54 5.18 -3.39 -3.52
N ASP A 55 5.56 -4.28 -2.62
CA ASP A 55 4.75 -5.40 -2.18
C ASP A 55 3.89 -4.96 -0.99
N TYR A 56 2.57 -5.01 -1.13
CA TYR A 56 1.66 -4.69 -0.03
C TYR A 56 0.57 -5.74 0.11
N THR A 57 0.11 -5.85 1.35
CA THR A 57 -0.95 -6.77 1.75
C THR A 57 -2.14 -5.99 2.25
N VAL A 58 -3.33 -6.46 1.90
CA VAL A 58 -4.60 -5.96 2.42
C VAL A 58 -5.27 -7.09 3.18
N LYS A 59 -5.41 -6.91 4.49
CA LYS A 59 -6.16 -7.79 5.36
C LYS A 59 -7.58 -7.27 5.53
N THR A 60 -8.57 -8.10 5.28
CA THR A 60 -9.99 -7.76 5.38
C THR A 60 -10.55 -8.04 6.78
N PRO A 61 -11.75 -7.51 7.13
CA PRO A 61 -12.37 -7.76 8.43
C PRO A 61 -12.60 -9.25 8.75
N ASP A 62 -12.82 -10.05 7.72
CA ASP A 62 -13.00 -11.49 7.73
C ASP A 62 -11.68 -12.27 7.73
N ASN A 63 -10.56 -11.59 8.02
CA ASN A 63 -9.24 -12.17 8.20
C ASN A 63 -8.65 -12.82 6.93
N ASN A 64 -9.18 -12.47 5.75
CA ASN A 64 -8.58 -12.81 4.47
C ASN A 64 -7.45 -11.82 4.14
N THR A 65 -6.37 -12.32 3.54
CA THR A 65 -5.22 -11.51 3.14
C THR A 65 -5.08 -11.55 1.63
N TYR A 66 -4.93 -10.38 1.03
CA TYR A 66 -4.71 -10.20 -0.40
C TYR A 66 -3.35 -9.55 -0.60
N GLU A 67 -2.53 -10.10 -1.48
CA GLU A 67 -1.20 -9.61 -1.80
C GLU A 67 -1.23 -8.88 -3.15
N TYR A 68 -0.54 -7.76 -3.21
CA TYR A 68 -0.50 -6.90 -4.38
C TYR A 68 0.92 -6.37 -4.60
N VAL A 69 1.26 -6.17 -5.87
CA VAL A 69 2.50 -5.52 -6.28
C VAL A 69 2.14 -4.25 -7.03
N LEU A 70 2.64 -3.11 -6.56
CA LEU A 70 2.64 -1.86 -7.31
C LEU A 70 4.04 -1.66 -7.88
N SER A 71 4.16 -1.78 -9.20
CA SER A 71 5.41 -1.51 -9.91
C SER A 71 5.23 -0.41 -10.96
N GLY A 72 6.26 0.40 -11.16
CA GLY A 72 6.26 1.43 -12.18
C GLY A 72 7.46 2.36 -12.09
N ASP A 73 7.56 3.26 -13.07
CA ASP A 73 8.60 4.29 -13.11
C ASP A 73 8.13 5.54 -12.36
N ILE A 74 9.01 6.12 -11.54
CA ILE A 74 8.74 7.42 -10.90
C ILE A 74 9.39 8.54 -11.71
N ALA A 75 8.57 9.51 -12.12
CA ALA A 75 9.06 10.79 -12.60
C ALA A 75 9.45 11.66 -11.39
N ILE A 76 10.75 11.71 -11.10
CA ILE A 76 11.41 12.69 -10.20
C ILE A 76 12.00 13.83 -11.01
#